data_AF-A0AAW1C8H6-F1
#
_entry.id   AF-A0AAW1C8H6-F1
#
_cell.length_a   1.000
_cell.length_b   1.000
_cell.length_c   1.000
_cell.angle_alpha   90.00
_cell.angle_beta   90.00
_cell.angle_gamma   90.00
#
_symmetry.space_group_name_H-M   'P 1'
#
loop_
_entity.id
_entity.type
_entity.pdbx_description
1 polymer ?
#
loop_
_entity_poly.entity_id
_entity_poly.type
_entity_poly.pdbx_seq_one_letter_code
_entity_poly.pdbx_strand_id
1 'polypeptide(L)'
;MMAPLKPYQRLQLLKFHAVPKFIHELVLGHMHHNTLKKLDCLTHAVVRHWLQLPQNTPLGYLNANVKDGGLGIPCFSTSIPLLQQKRFEKIVMNPTKIFQITQRQDSFRTQRCRLHKPCRLNATVVISKAEVREEWGNMLSNSIDGKELRHPEVDKFLCYPTSIT
;
A
#
# COMPACT_ATOMS: atom_id res chain seq x y z
N MET A 1 -15.43 -28.59 16.29
CA MET A 1 -15.76 -27.63 15.20
C MET A 1 -14.87 -26.41 15.35
N MET A 2 -14.22 -25.94 14.28
CA MET A 2 -13.43 -24.70 14.34
C MET A 2 -14.36 -23.50 14.28
N ALA A 3 -14.25 -22.60 15.26
CA ALA A 3 -15.05 -21.37 15.27
C ALA A 3 -14.67 -20.47 14.07
N PRO A 4 -15.65 -19.88 13.36
CA PRO A 4 -15.37 -18.99 12.23
C PRO A 4 -14.62 -17.74 12.69
N LEU A 5 -13.54 -17.38 11.98
CA LEU A 5 -12.72 -16.20 12.30
C LEU A 5 -13.54 -14.91 12.22
N LYS A 6 -13.37 -14.05 13.23
CA LYS A 6 -13.96 -12.70 13.25
C LYS A 6 -13.41 -11.85 12.10
N PRO A 7 -14.20 -10.96 11.47
CA PRO A 7 -13.74 -10.11 10.37
C PRO A 7 -12.45 -9.33 10.67
N TYR A 8 -12.35 -8.78 11.88
CA TYR A 8 -11.15 -8.10 12.35
C TYR A 8 -9.91 -9.01 12.35
N GLN A 9 -10.03 -10.25 12.81
CA GLN A 9 -8.92 -11.22 12.81
C GLN A 9 -8.47 -11.54 11.38
N ARG A 10 -9.41 -11.65 10.42
CA ARG A 10 -9.09 -11.86 8.99
C ARG A 10 -8.33 -10.68 8.40
N LEU A 11 -8.76 -9.46 8.73
CA LEU A 11 -8.09 -8.24 8.30
C LEU A 11 -6.66 -8.15 8.86
N GLN A 12 -6.49 -8.50 10.14
CA GLN A 12 -5.17 -8.53 10.77
C GLN A 12 -4.27 -9.58 10.10
N LEU A 13 -4.78 -10.79 9.86
CA LEU A 13 -4.05 -11.85 9.16
C LEU A 13 -3.63 -11.42 7.74
N LEU A 14 -4.54 -10.77 7.02
CA LEU A 14 -4.27 -10.23 5.68
C LEU A 14 -3.11 -9.22 5.74
N LYS A 15 -3.19 -8.25 6.64
CA LYS A 15 -2.23 -7.14 6.74
C LYS A 15 -0.83 -7.60 7.19
N PHE A 16 -0.75 -8.49 8.17
CA PHE A 16 0.52 -8.88 8.79
C PHE A 16 1.18 -10.12 8.17
N HIS A 17 0.41 -11.01 7.53
CA HIS A 17 0.95 -12.27 7.02
C HIS A 17 0.79 -12.41 5.51
N ALA A 18 -0.44 -12.33 4.99
CA ALA A 18 -0.68 -12.62 3.58
C ALA A 18 -0.06 -11.55 2.67
N VAL A 19 -0.33 -10.27 2.94
CA VAL A 19 0.15 -9.15 2.13
C VAL A 19 1.68 -9.09 2.09
N PRO A 20 2.42 -9.16 3.22
CA PRO A 20 3.89 -9.18 3.20
C PRO A 20 4.46 -10.37 2.41
N LYS A 21 3.83 -11.55 2.51
CA LYS A 21 4.24 -12.73 1.74
C LYS A 21 4.11 -12.50 0.24
N PHE A 22 2.96 -11.99 -0.21
CA PHE A 22 2.76 -11.63 -1.61
C PHE A 22 3.74 -10.55 -2.07
N ILE A 23 3.95 -9.49 -1.27
CA ILE A 23 4.90 -8.44 -1.63
C ILE A 23 6.30 -9.03 -1.85
N HIS A 24 6.76 -9.90 -0.96
CA HIS A 24 8.09 -10.52 -1.09
C HIS A 24 8.22 -11.33 -2.40
N GLU A 25 7.25 -12.21 -2.68
CA GLU A 25 7.24 -13.02 -3.90
C GLU A 25 7.14 -12.15 -5.17
N LEU A 26 6.28 -11.14 -5.17
CA LEU A 26 6.04 -10.27 -6.32
C LEU A 26 7.21 -9.31 -6.61
N VAL A 27 7.94 -8.89 -5.57
CA VAL A 27 9.16 -8.06 -5.73
C VAL A 27 10.32 -8.87 -6.31
N LEU A 28 10.37 -10.17 -6.04
CA LEU A 28 11.34 -11.09 -6.66
C LEU A 28 10.96 -11.46 -8.09
N GLY A 29 9.65 -11.62 -8.34
CA GLY A 29 9.12 -12.00 -9.64
C GLY A 29 8.99 -10.85 -10.65
N HIS A 30 8.55 -11.22 -11.84
CA HIS A 30 8.15 -10.28 -12.88
C HIS A 30 6.64 -10.36 -13.09
N MET A 31 5.91 -9.30 -12.74
CA MET A 31 4.45 -9.23 -12.91
C MET A 31 4.05 -8.02 -13.74
N HIS A 32 3.03 -8.22 -14.57
CA HIS A 32 2.45 -7.15 -15.35
C HIS A 32 1.59 -6.23 -14.46
N HIS A 33 1.57 -4.93 -14.76
CA HIS A 33 0.81 -3.94 -14.01
C HIS A 33 -0.68 -4.30 -13.90
N ASN A 34 -1.29 -4.81 -14.98
CA ASN A 34 -2.69 -5.23 -14.95
C ASN A 34 -2.96 -6.38 -13.97
N THR A 35 -1.98 -7.27 -13.79
CA THR A 35 -2.09 -8.37 -12.82
C THR A 35 -2.06 -7.83 -11.39
N LEU A 36 -1.19 -6.87 -11.11
CA LEU A 36 -1.14 -6.19 -9.82
C LEU A 36 -2.46 -5.46 -9.51
N LYS A 37 -3.00 -4.73 -10.50
CA LYS A 37 -4.30 -4.06 -10.37
C LYS A 37 -5.46 -5.02 -10.12
N LYS A 38 -5.43 -6.21 -10.73
CA LYS A 38 -6.41 -7.28 -10.45
C LYS A 38 -6.27 -7.81 -9.01
N LEU A 39 -5.05 -8.01 -8.52
CA LEU A 39 -4.80 -8.43 -7.13
C LEU A 39 -5.30 -7.39 -6.14
N ASP A 40 -5.09 -6.10 -6.42
CA ASP A 40 -5.64 -5.01 -5.62
C ASP A 40 -7.17 -5.06 -5.59
N CYS A 41 -7.82 -5.18 -6.75
CA CYS A 41 -9.27 -5.28 -6.85
C CYS A 41 -9.83 -6.47 -6.06
N LEU A 42 -9.20 -7.64 -6.17
CA LEU A 42 -9.59 -8.83 -5.41
C LEU A 42 -9.43 -8.62 -3.90
N THR A 43 -8.31 -8.03 -3.49
CA THR A 43 -8.04 -7.75 -2.08
C THR A 43 -9.06 -6.77 -1.51
N HIS A 44 -9.38 -5.69 -2.24
CA HIS A 44 -10.41 -4.72 -1.86
C HIS A 44 -11.80 -5.34 -1.82
N ALA A 45 -12.16 -6.19 -2.80
CA ALA A 45 -13.45 -6.88 -2.82
C ALA A 45 -13.62 -7.82 -1.62
N VAL A 46 -12.58 -8.59 -1.28
CA VAL A 46 -12.58 -9.49 -0.13
C VAL A 46 -12.68 -8.71 1.18
N VAL A 47 -11.95 -7.61 1.32
CA VAL A 47 -12.01 -6.75 2.51
C VAL A 47 -13.39 -6.13 2.66
N ARG A 48 -13.98 -5.62 1.57
CA ARG A 48 -15.35 -5.09 1.58
C ARG A 48 -16.35 -6.17 1.99
N HIS A 49 -16.20 -7.39 1.48
CA HIS A 49 -17.07 -8.50 1.84
C HIS A 49 -16.95 -8.87 3.32
N TRP A 50 -15.74 -8.95 3.88
CA TRP A 50 -15.55 -9.27 5.29
C TRP A 50 -16.10 -8.21 6.23
N LEU A 51 -15.94 -6.94 5.89
CA LEU A 51 -16.39 -5.80 6.68
C LEU A 51 -17.83 -5.36 6.34
N GLN A 52 -18.48 -6.03 5.38
CA GLN A 52 -19.80 -5.67 4.84
C GLN A 52 -19.88 -4.20 4.38
N LEU A 53 -18.80 -3.69 3.79
CA LEU A 53 -18.74 -2.32 3.29
C LEU A 53 -19.51 -2.18 1.98
N PRO A 54 -20.17 -1.03 1.74
CA PRO A 54 -20.84 -0.77 0.47
C PRO A 54 -19.83 -0.71 -0.69
N GLN A 55 -20.31 -0.99 -1.90
CA GLN A 55 -19.46 -0.99 -3.10
C GLN A 55 -18.87 0.39 -3.42
N ASN A 56 -19.52 1.46 -2.93
CA ASN A 56 -19.14 2.85 -3.14
C ASN A 56 -18.07 3.35 -2.16
N THR A 57 -17.55 2.52 -1.26
CA THR A 57 -16.49 2.94 -0.32
C THR A 57 -15.25 3.42 -1.09
N PRO A 58 -14.75 4.64 -0.80
CA PRO A 58 -13.60 5.21 -1.51
C PRO A 58 -12.34 4.37 -1.30
N LEU A 59 -11.52 4.23 -2.36
CA LEU A 59 -10.24 3.52 -2.27
C LEU A 59 -9.28 4.17 -1.27
N GLY A 60 -9.40 5.49 -1.07
CA GLY A 60 -8.69 6.23 -0.03
C GLY A 60 -8.92 5.61 1.36
N TYR A 61 -10.14 5.21 1.70
CA TYR A 61 -10.43 4.61 3.01
C TYR A 61 -9.72 3.25 3.20
N LEU A 62 -9.65 2.44 2.15
CA LEU A 62 -9.00 1.12 2.21
C LEU A 62 -7.47 1.23 2.33
N ASN A 63 -6.87 2.17 1.58
CA ASN A 63 -5.42 2.22 1.41
C ASN A 63 -4.72 3.30 2.25
N ALA A 64 -5.43 4.35 2.68
CA ALA A 64 -4.87 5.37 3.57
C ALA A 64 -4.44 4.77 4.90
N ASN A 65 -3.50 5.41 5.56
CA ASN A 65 -2.95 4.89 6.80
C ASN A 65 -3.99 4.98 7.93
N VAL A 66 -3.80 4.16 8.97
CA VAL A 66 -4.69 4.17 10.15
C VAL A 66 -4.65 5.51 10.89
N LYS A 67 -3.50 6.20 10.85
CA LYS A 67 -3.35 7.55 11.41
C LYS A 67 -4.23 8.59 10.71
N ASP A 68 -4.52 8.38 9.44
CA ASP A 68 -5.27 9.29 8.59
C ASP A 68 -6.76 8.87 8.52
N GLY A 69 -7.19 7.90 9.33
CA GLY A 69 -8.56 7.38 9.35
C GLY A 69 -8.85 6.23 8.37
N GLY A 70 -7.83 5.66 7.72
CA GLY A 70 -7.97 4.52 6.80
C GLY A 70 -7.69 3.13 7.41
N LEU A 71 -7.80 2.08 6.60
CA LEU A 71 -7.52 0.69 7.00
C LEU A 71 -6.02 0.32 6.89
N GLY A 72 -5.26 1.05 6.07
CA GLY A 72 -3.83 0.87 5.87
C GLY A 72 -3.47 -0.42 5.14
N ILE A 73 -4.29 -0.84 4.18
CA ILE A 73 -3.97 -1.96 3.29
C ILE A 73 -3.07 -1.42 2.16
N PRO A 74 -1.88 -1.98 1.94
CA PRO A 74 -1.01 -1.48 0.88
C PRO A 74 -1.55 -1.88 -0.50
N CYS A 75 -1.54 -0.94 -1.42
CA CYS A 75 -1.82 -1.18 -2.84
C CYS A 75 -0.58 -1.82 -3.52
N PHE A 76 -0.74 -3.00 -4.10
CA PHE A 76 0.29 -3.76 -4.80
C PHE A 76 0.77 -3.02 -6.06
N SER A 77 -0.16 -2.43 -6.83
CA SER A 77 0.15 -1.71 -8.07
C SER A 77 1.14 -0.56 -7.86
N THR A 78 1.11 0.08 -6.69
CA THR A 78 2.04 1.18 -6.35
C THR A 78 3.23 0.69 -5.54
N SER A 79 3.02 -0.24 -4.60
CA SER A 79 4.08 -0.67 -3.68
C SER A 79 5.15 -1.52 -4.36
N ILE A 80 4.76 -2.44 -5.25
CA ILE A 80 5.69 -3.40 -5.85
C ILE A 80 6.70 -2.71 -6.77
N PRO A 81 6.30 -1.84 -7.72
CA PRO A 81 7.27 -1.16 -8.56
C PRO A 81 8.25 -0.31 -7.75
N LEU A 82 7.79 0.40 -6.72
CA LEU A 82 8.65 1.19 -5.84
C LEU A 82 9.65 0.33 -5.06
N LEU A 83 9.23 -0.84 -4.58
CA LEU A 83 10.12 -1.77 -3.89
C LEU A 83 11.13 -2.41 -4.85
N GLN A 84 10.71 -2.73 -6.08
CA GLN A 84 11.60 -3.21 -7.12
C GLN A 84 12.63 -2.15 -7.52
N GLN A 85 12.23 -0.90 -7.69
CA GLN A 85 13.14 0.23 -7.95
C GLN A 85 14.19 0.35 -6.84
N LYS A 86 13.76 0.44 -5.57
CA LYS A 86 14.68 0.52 -4.42
C LYS A 86 15.65 -0.65 -4.34
N ARG A 87 15.19 -1.85 -4.69
CA ARG A 87 16.05 -3.04 -4.74
C ARG A 87 17.09 -2.93 -5.87
N PHE A 88 16.68 -2.46 -7.05
CA PHE A 88 17.59 -2.24 -8.16
C PHE A 88 18.60 -1.13 -7.89
N GLU A 89 18.18 -0.04 -7.23
CA GLU A 89 19.08 1.02 -6.77
C GLU A 89 20.17 0.46 -5.85
N LYS A 90 19.82 -0.42 -4.91
CA LYS A 90 20.83 -1.09 -4.06
C LYS A 90 21.83 -1.92 -4.86
N ILE A 91 21.40 -2.58 -5.93
CA ILE A 91 22.29 -3.33 -6.84
C ILE A 91 23.19 -2.36 -7.62
N VAL A 92 22.66 -1.20 -8.01
CA VAL A 92 23.42 -0.17 -8.72
C VAL A 92 24.49 0.47 -7.82
N MET A 93 24.12 0.81 -6.59
CA MET A 93 25.00 1.46 -5.62
C MET A 93 26.09 0.53 -5.05
N ASN A 94 25.95 -0.79 -5.19
CA ASN A 94 26.92 -1.73 -4.65
C ASN A 94 28.20 -1.77 -5.52
N PRO A 95 29.40 -1.48 -4.95
CA PRO A 95 30.64 -1.37 -5.73
C PRO A 95 31.25 -2.72 -6.13
N THR A 96 30.67 -3.86 -5.74
CA THR A 96 31.26 -5.18 -6.02
C THR A 96 31.38 -5.43 -7.53
N LYS A 97 32.52 -5.99 -7.96
CA LYS A 97 32.84 -6.26 -9.37
C LYS A 97 31.76 -7.05 -10.12
N ILE A 98 31.12 -8.02 -9.47
CA ILE A 98 30.03 -8.82 -10.05
C ILE A 98 28.83 -7.94 -10.44
N PHE A 99 28.45 -7.00 -9.58
CA PHE A 99 27.35 -6.07 -9.88
C PHE A 99 27.73 -5.10 -11.00
N GLN A 100 28.96 -4.61 -11.04
CA GLN A 100 29.44 -3.76 -12.13
C GLN A 100 29.39 -4.48 -13.50
N ILE A 101 29.79 -5.75 -13.55
CA ILE A 101 29.69 -6.57 -14.77
C ILE A 101 28.22 -6.77 -15.16
N THR A 102 27.37 -7.08 -14.19
CA THR A 102 25.92 -7.28 -14.40
C THR A 102 25.25 -6.00 -14.93
N GLN A 103 25.63 -4.82 -14.42
CA GLN A 103 25.07 -3.53 -14.85
C GLN A 103 25.39 -3.20 -16.31
N ARG A 104 26.47 -3.75 -16.87
CA ARG A 104 26.84 -3.55 -18.28
C ARG A 104 25.96 -4.35 -19.25
N GLN A 105 25.32 -5.42 -18.78
CA GLN A 105 24.48 -6.30 -19.59
C GLN A 105 23.21 -5.58 -20.06
N ASP A 106 22.77 -5.87 -21.28
CA ASP A 106 21.57 -5.24 -21.87
C ASP A 106 20.29 -5.63 -21.13
N SER A 107 20.20 -6.87 -20.65
CA SER A 107 19.07 -7.35 -19.83
C SER A 107 18.87 -6.50 -18.58
N PHE A 108 19.97 -6.09 -17.93
CA PHE A 108 19.92 -5.21 -16.77
C PHE A 108 19.43 -3.80 -17.14
N ARG A 109 19.88 -3.27 -18.28
CA ARG A 109 19.43 -1.96 -18.79
C ARG A 109 17.94 -1.97 -19.12
N THR A 110 17.46 -2.99 -19.84
CA THR A 110 16.04 -3.17 -20.17
C THR A 110 15.19 -3.27 -18.90
N GLN A 111 15.64 -4.04 -17.91
CA GLN A 111 14.93 -4.18 -16.64
C GLN A 111 14.91 -2.87 -15.86
N ARG A 112 16.02 -2.13 -15.81
CA ARG A 112 16.11 -0.81 -15.17
C ARG A 112 15.15 0.19 -15.82
N CYS A 113 15.14 0.30 -17.15
CA CYS A 113 14.22 1.18 -17.88
C CYS A 113 12.75 0.83 -17.61
N ARG A 114 12.43 -0.47 -17.50
CA ARG A 114 11.08 -0.95 -17.18
C ARG A 114 10.67 -0.58 -15.76
N LEU A 115 11.54 -0.78 -14.79
CA LEU A 115 11.26 -0.51 -13.39
C LEU A 115 11.15 0.97 -13.10
N HIS A 116 11.97 1.81 -13.76
CA HIS A 116 11.94 3.26 -13.62
C HIS A 116 10.75 3.93 -14.36
N LYS A 117 9.76 3.14 -14.80
CA LYS A 117 8.50 3.69 -15.30
C LYS A 117 7.78 4.38 -14.13
N PRO A 118 7.30 5.62 -14.33
CA PRO A 118 6.61 6.36 -13.27
C PRO A 118 5.36 5.63 -12.83
N CYS A 119 5.19 5.46 -11.52
CA CYS A 119 3.96 4.94 -10.95
C CYS A 119 2.95 6.07 -10.85
N ARG A 120 1.79 5.91 -11.49
CA ARG A 120 0.71 6.88 -11.40
C ARG A 120 -0.28 6.42 -10.35
N LEU A 121 -0.56 7.30 -9.39
CA LEU A 121 -1.64 7.13 -8.45
C LEU A 121 -2.65 8.24 -8.73
N ASN A 122 -3.84 7.89 -9.20
CA ASN A 122 -4.83 8.86 -9.67
C ASN A 122 -4.26 9.81 -10.75
N ALA A 123 -4.11 11.10 -10.43
CA ALA A 123 -3.58 12.13 -11.32
C ALA A 123 -2.10 12.46 -11.05
N THR A 124 -1.52 11.97 -9.96
CA THR A 124 -0.17 12.29 -9.50
C THR A 124 0.81 11.18 -9.85
N VAL A 125 2.03 11.58 -10.24
CA VAL A 125 3.15 10.66 -10.40
C VAL A 125 3.84 10.53 -9.06
N VAL A 126 3.98 9.29 -8.59
CA VAL A 126 4.55 9.01 -7.29
C VAL A 126 5.90 8.31 -7.44
N ILE A 127 6.89 8.82 -6.73
CA ILE A 127 8.29 8.38 -6.74
C ILE A 127 8.65 7.74 -5.41
N SER A 128 8.12 8.27 -4.30
CA SER A 128 8.45 7.81 -2.95
C SER A 128 7.30 7.10 -2.26
N LYS A 129 7.64 6.18 -1.35
CA LYS A 129 6.64 5.55 -0.45
C LYS A 129 5.94 6.58 0.45
N ALA A 130 6.61 7.68 0.80
CA ALA A 130 6.03 8.74 1.61
C ALA A 130 4.93 9.48 0.83
N GLU A 131 5.25 9.89 -0.40
CA GLU A 131 4.29 10.48 -1.34
C GLU A 131 3.08 9.55 -1.58
N VAL A 132 3.29 8.24 -1.73
CA VAL A 132 2.15 7.29 -1.85
C VAL A 132 1.20 7.41 -0.66
N ARG A 133 1.74 7.52 0.55
CA ARG A 133 0.92 7.58 1.77
C ARG A 133 0.16 8.90 1.84
N GLU A 134 0.84 10.00 1.55
CA GLU A 134 0.25 11.33 1.52
C GLU A 134 -0.87 11.40 0.48
N GLU A 135 -0.65 10.87 -0.72
CA GLU A 135 -1.65 10.86 -1.78
C GLU A 135 -2.88 10.01 -1.44
N TRP A 136 -2.71 8.87 -0.75
CA TRP A 136 -3.87 8.12 -0.25
C TRP A 136 -4.63 8.88 0.84
N GLY A 137 -3.92 9.57 1.75
CA GLY A 137 -4.51 10.44 2.76
C GLY A 137 -5.28 11.59 2.13
N ASN A 138 -4.68 12.28 1.16
CA ASN A 138 -5.32 13.34 0.38
C ASN A 138 -6.57 12.83 -0.34
N MET A 139 -6.51 11.63 -0.94
CA MET A 139 -7.66 11.02 -1.58
C MET A 139 -8.80 10.73 -0.59
N LEU A 140 -8.48 10.30 0.62
CA LEU A 140 -9.47 10.09 1.67
C LEU A 140 -10.07 11.43 2.13
N SER A 141 -9.24 12.42 2.47
CA SER A 141 -9.65 13.75 2.91
C SER A 141 -10.51 14.51 1.89
N ASN A 142 -10.27 14.26 0.60
CA ASN A 142 -11.05 14.84 -0.50
C ASN A 142 -12.36 14.09 -0.80
N SER A 143 -12.53 12.88 -0.26
CA SER A 143 -13.79 12.14 -0.38
C SER A 143 -14.89 12.79 0.47
N ILE A 144 -16.15 12.49 0.15
CA ILE A 144 -17.32 13.05 0.85
C ILE A 144 -17.25 12.74 2.36
N ASP A 145 -16.97 11.49 2.71
CA ASP A 145 -16.95 11.03 4.11
C ASP A 145 -15.65 11.42 4.85
N GLY A 146 -14.58 11.76 4.13
CA GLY A 146 -13.28 12.10 4.72
C GLY A 146 -13.07 13.59 4.98
N LYS A 147 -14.01 14.47 4.59
CA LYS A 147 -13.85 15.91 4.81
C LYS A 147 -13.71 16.26 6.30
N GLU A 148 -14.47 15.56 7.14
CA GLU A 148 -14.48 15.72 8.61
C GLU A 148 -13.12 15.40 9.24
N LEU A 149 -12.33 14.50 8.65
CA LEU A 149 -11.01 14.10 9.15
C LEU A 149 -9.96 15.23 9.05
N ARG A 150 -10.23 16.30 8.31
CA ARG A 150 -9.36 17.49 8.24
C ARG A 150 -9.45 18.39 9.47
N HIS A 151 -10.48 18.21 10.30
CA HIS A 151 -10.71 19.01 11.49
C HIS A 151 -10.45 18.15 12.75
N PRO A 152 -9.19 18.08 13.25
CA PRO A 152 -8.83 17.25 14.42
C PRO A 152 -9.41 17.75 15.75
N GLU A 153 -10.32 18.73 15.74
CA GLU A 153 -10.75 19.45 16.95
C GLU A 153 -11.94 18.81 17.69
N VAL A 154 -12.61 17.80 17.11
CA VAL A 154 -13.87 17.28 17.67
C VAL A 154 -13.65 16.30 18.83
N ASP A 155 -12.47 15.69 18.98
CA ASP A 155 -12.22 14.63 19.99
C ASP A 155 -11.53 15.07 21.29
N LYS A 156 -11.29 16.37 21.51
CA LYS A 156 -10.69 16.85 22.78
C LYS A 156 -11.62 16.72 24.00
N PHE A 157 -12.89 16.34 23.82
CA PHE A 157 -13.89 16.29 24.89
C PHE A 157 -14.10 14.91 25.56
N LEU A 158 -13.34 13.86 25.18
CA LEU A 158 -13.53 12.51 25.76
C LEU A 158 -12.37 12.01 26.65
N CYS A 159 -11.33 12.80 26.89
CA CYS A 159 -10.34 12.51 27.93
C CYS A 159 -10.66 13.29 29.22
N TYR A 160 -11.65 12.82 29.99
CA TYR A 160 -11.67 13.10 31.42
C TYR A 160 -10.76 12.07 32.11
N PRO A 161 -9.74 12.48 32.89
CA PRO A 161 -9.06 11.55 33.77
C PRO A 161 -10.00 11.24 34.94
N THR A 162 -10.57 10.03 34.98
CA THR A 162 -11.15 9.50 36.22
C THR A 162 -10.02 9.13 37.16
N SER A 163 -9.48 10.12 37.86
CA SER A 163 -8.74 9.92 39.10
C SER A 163 -9.76 9.53 40.16
N ILE A 164 -9.91 8.22 40.40
CA ILE A 164 -10.67 7.70 41.52
C ILE A 164 -9.63 7.30 42.58
N THR A 165 -9.63 8.10 43.65
CA THR A 165 -9.11 7.90 45.02
C THR A 165 -8.02 6.86 45.27
#